data_AF-H2TTB5-F1
#
_entry.id   AF-H2TTB5-F1
#
_cell.length_a   1.000
_cell.length_b   1.000
_cell.length_c   1.000
_cell.angle_alpha   90.00
_cell.angle_beta   90.00
_cell.angle_gamma   90.00
#
_symmetry.space_group_name_H-M   'P 1'
#
loop_
_entity.id
_entity.type
_entity.pdbx_description
1 polymer ?
#
loop_
_entity_poly.entity_id
_entity_poly.type
_entity_poly.pdbx_seq_one_letter_code
_entity_poly.pdbx_strand_id
1 'polypeptide(L)'
;MGEVRKIQKKLRQIENLEIKISLTAEERFKISRKAELRSRLAELQLQLSGPQQTPGTVGDEKTEEMKRHVDAAAAAPPSHPPPACKVRRGEETKAQATRAPAARQSRAETAGLSAPRGDQDRELQQEEAKLSSLRSLWEKAKFRLRPLCGHHDIVTCVLAVDSLVVSGSRDTTVKVWHVPTATEQKNLGGHTGGVTCLSAPPLEYCKELARSLSLSDTERFILSGSADCCVKIWTLDIGQCVKSIYTFNAVSSLCFVPEGDGYIITGSDGGKVQVWSWHTFENCQSINAHQDAVTSLQSQGPLVFSSSAEGGVSVWENMCSDQDPLRLLHHWSAQVTGCGGQRDGRLTLSPRGDRVFLADGRAWLKILHWRTGIVSKLANHSSITGVTDCAHQTGGLLIGSCYDLANGERSLNLFALPQCRYLASLTWPDAPRIICIATWTTGSGDHRWVTGGDSLVVWEQLPSSGKQKGDVTVKRNSQLESCVLESDGDTEDEEDSDDSNEEIDGECDGAEDSGSGSWWRCALQ
;
A
#
# COMPACT_ATOMS: atom_id res chain seq x y z
N MET A 1 -7.22 -7.95 -50.37
CA MET A 1 -7.98 -9.22 -50.17
C MET A 1 -7.12 -10.48 -50.27
N GLY A 2 -6.68 -10.94 -51.45
CA GLY A 2 -6.05 -12.25 -51.62
C GLY A 2 -4.77 -12.48 -50.79
N GLU A 3 -3.91 -11.47 -50.68
CA GLU A 3 -2.67 -11.56 -49.91
C GLU A 3 -2.89 -11.63 -48.40
N VAL A 4 -3.86 -10.86 -47.88
CA VAL A 4 -4.25 -10.88 -46.46
C VAL A 4 -4.62 -12.31 -46.02
N ARG A 5 -5.38 -13.04 -46.85
CA ARG A 5 -5.72 -14.46 -46.59
C ARG A 5 -4.48 -15.38 -46.60
N LYS A 6 -3.48 -15.13 -47.44
CA LYS A 6 -2.20 -15.87 -47.43
C LYS A 6 -1.40 -15.59 -46.16
N ILE A 7 -1.33 -14.33 -45.71
CA ILE A 7 -0.62 -13.92 -44.48
C ILE A 7 -1.31 -14.51 -43.25
N GLN A 8 -2.64 -14.40 -43.14
CA GLN A 8 -3.42 -14.99 -42.04
C GLN A 8 -3.35 -16.53 -41.95
N LYS A 9 -3.05 -17.22 -43.06
CA LYS A 9 -2.80 -18.66 -43.05
C LYS A 9 -1.39 -19.00 -42.56
N LYS A 10 -0.38 -18.20 -42.95
CA LYS A 10 1.00 -18.33 -42.44
C LYS A 10 1.09 -18.02 -40.94
N LEU A 11 0.40 -16.96 -40.47
CA LEU A 11 0.41 -16.56 -39.05
C LEU A 11 -0.05 -17.71 -38.14
N ARG A 12 -1.18 -18.35 -38.49
CA ARG A 12 -1.71 -19.53 -37.77
C ARG A 12 -0.83 -20.78 -37.86
N GLN A 13 -0.01 -20.93 -38.91
CA GLN A 13 1.00 -22.00 -38.94
C GLN A 13 2.17 -21.72 -38.00
N ILE A 14 2.57 -20.46 -37.80
CA ILE A 14 3.61 -20.08 -36.84
C ILE A 14 3.10 -20.25 -35.40
N GLU A 15 1.87 -19.81 -35.13
CA GLU A 15 1.22 -19.94 -33.82
C GLU A 15 1.01 -21.42 -33.40
N ASN A 16 0.82 -22.33 -34.35
CA ASN A 16 0.79 -23.78 -34.09
C ASN A 16 2.17 -24.43 -33.87
N LEU A 17 3.27 -23.76 -34.22
CA LEU A 17 4.64 -24.25 -33.96
C LEU A 17 5.11 -23.85 -32.55
N GLU A 18 4.73 -22.65 -32.09
CA GLU A 18 5.03 -22.13 -30.75
C GLU A 18 4.55 -23.03 -29.59
N ILE A 19 3.64 -23.97 -29.85
CA ILE A 19 3.08 -24.93 -28.89
C ILE A 19 4.00 -26.17 -28.69
N LYS A 20 5.03 -26.37 -29.51
CA LYS A 20 5.95 -27.53 -29.39
C LYS A 20 7.26 -27.15 -28.68
N ILE A 21 7.56 -27.89 -27.62
CA ILE A 21 8.55 -27.53 -26.57
C ILE A 21 10.03 -27.55 -27.03
N SER A 22 10.33 -28.00 -28.26
CA SER A 22 11.70 -28.02 -28.81
C SER A 22 11.77 -27.45 -30.24
N LEU A 23 11.81 -26.11 -30.35
CA LEU A 23 11.85 -25.38 -31.64
C LEU A 23 13.27 -25.21 -32.19
N THR A 24 13.45 -25.57 -33.46
CA THR A 24 14.72 -25.46 -34.21
C THR A 24 15.06 -24.01 -34.58
N ALA A 25 16.32 -23.76 -34.96
CA ALA A 25 16.80 -22.41 -35.29
C ALA A 25 16.01 -21.74 -36.43
N GLU A 26 15.64 -22.48 -37.48
CA GLU A 26 14.81 -21.93 -38.56
C GLU A 26 13.39 -21.56 -38.09
N GLU A 27 12.83 -22.28 -37.12
CA GLU A 27 11.49 -22.02 -36.60
C GLU A 27 11.49 -20.77 -35.73
N ARG A 28 12.55 -20.57 -34.93
CA ARG A 28 12.79 -19.30 -34.21
C ARG A 28 12.91 -18.11 -35.17
N PHE A 29 13.56 -18.29 -36.32
CA PHE A 29 13.63 -17.26 -37.38
C PHE A 29 12.26 -17.02 -38.07
N LYS A 30 11.42 -18.04 -38.20
CA LYS A 30 10.04 -17.91 -38.70
C LYS A 30 9.14 -17.18 -37.67
N ILE A 31 9.40 -17.34 -36.37
CA ILE A 31 8.72 -16.64 -35.26
C ILE A 31 9.15 -15.17 -35.17
N SER A 32 10.43 -14.81 -35.27
CA SER A 32 10.85 -13.39 -35.22
C SER A 32 10.20 -12.56 -36.34
N ARG A 33 10.02 -13.16 -37.52
CA ARG A 33 9.35 -12.52 -38.67
C ARG A 33 7.83 -12.35 -38.52
N LYS A 34 7.23 -12.87 -37.45
CA LYS A 34 5.80 -12.70 -37.11
C LYS A 34 5.42 -11.24 -36.87
N ALA A 35 6.35 -10.44 -36.33
CA ALA A 35 6.13 -9.00 -36.08
C ALA A 35 6.04 -8.19 -37.39
N GLU A 36 7.00 -8.35 -38.31
CA GLU A 36 7.00 -7.74 -39.66
C GLU A 36 5.68 -8.06 -40.39
N LEU A 37 5.27 -9.32 -40.37
CA LEU A 37 4.05 -9.79 -41.04
C LEU A 37 2.75 -9.29 -40.38
N ARG A 38 2.74 -9.01 -39.07
CA ARG A 38 1.60 -8.37 -38.39
C ARG A 38 1.50 -6.88 -38.74
N SER A 39 2.62 -6.15 -38.73
CA SER A 39 2.65 -4.72 -39.11
C SER A 39 2.16 -4.51 -40.55
N ARG A 40 2.75 -5.25 -41.51
CA ARG A 40 2.39 -5.18 -42.93
C ARG A 40 0.95 -5.63 -43.22
N LEU A 41 0.35 -6.45 -42.36
CA LEU A 41 -1.06 -6.80 -42.46
C LEU A 41 -1.97 -5.66 -41.98
N ALA A 42 -1.58 -4.92 -40.94
CA ALA A 42 -2.31 -3.74 -40.48
C ALA A 42 -2.28 -2.60 -41.52
N GLU A 43 -1.13 -2.31 -42.14
CA GLU A 43 -1.01 -1.34 -43.24
C GLU A 43 -1.96 -1.69 -44.41
N LEU A 44 -1.97 -2.96 -44.84
CA LEU A 44 -2.85 -3.44 -45.91
C LEU A 44 -4.34 -3.48 -45.52
N GLN A 45 -4.68 -3.46 -44.23
CA GLN A 45 -6.06 -3.26 -43.77
C GLN A 45 -6.42 -1.77 -43.81
N LEU A 46 -5.53 -0.89 -43.35
CA LEU A 46 -5.71 0.57 -43.39
C LEU A 46 -5.89 1.09 -44.83
N GLN A 47 -5.13 0.54 -45.78
CA GLN A 47 -5.25 0.86 -47.21
C GLN A 47 -6.55 0.34 -47.85
N LEU A 48 -7.25 -0.63 -47.24
CA LEU A 48 -8.57 -1.06 -47.71
C LEU A 48 -9.72 -0.21 -47.12
N SER A 49 -9.48 0.51 -46.02
CA SER A 49 -10.42 1.48 -45.45
C SER A 49 -10.19 2.89 -46.01
N GLY A 50 -10.58 3.09 -47.27
CA GLY A 50 -10.66 4.43 -47.87
C GLY A 50 -11.72 5.32 -47.19
N PRO A 51 -11.61 6.66 -47.30
CA PRO A 51 -12.42 7.59 -46.51
C PRO A 51 -13.90 7.57 -46.92
N GLN A 52 -14.79 7.42 -45.93
CA GLN A 52 -16.21 7.71 -46.11
C GLN A 52 -16.47 9.21 -45.93
N GLN A 53 -17.34 9.75 -46.79
CA GLN A 53 -17.69 11.17 -46.83
C GLN A 53 -18.69 11.53 -45.74
N THR A 54 -18.57 12.74 -45.19
CA THR A 54 -19.60 13.38 -44.37
C THR A 54 -20.48 14.31 -45.24
N PRO A 55 -21.81 14.19 -45.14
CA PRO A 55 -22.73 15.31 -45.33
C PRO A 55 -23.12 15.90 -43.96
N GLY A 56 -23.33 17.21 -43.78
CA GLY A 56 -23.20 18.30 -44.74
C GLY A 56 -24.39 19.25 -44.63
N THR A 57 -24.20 20.40 -43.97
CA THR A 57 -25.21 21.47 -43.86
C THR A 57 -24.53 22.83 -44.05
N VAL A 58 -25.18 23.73 -44.81
CA VAL A 58 -24.65 25.03 -45.24
C VAL A 58 -25.11 26.15 -44.30
N GLY A 59 -24.34 27.24 -44.16
CA GLY A 59 -24.70 28.38 -43.31
C GLY A 59 -23.74 29.57 -43.38
N ASP A 60 -23.65 30.19 -44.57
CA ASP A 60 -23.17 31.54 -44.95
C ASP A 60 -22.00 32.24 -44.20
N GLU A 61 -21.12 32.85 -45.03
CA GLU A 61 -20.10 33.80 -44.60
C GLU A 61 -20.70 35.13 -44.15
N LYS A 62 -20.05 35.79 -43.17
CA LYS A 62 -19.94 37.26 -43.18
C LYS A 62 -18.72 37.76 -42.40
N THR A 63 -17.82 38.42 -43.11
CA THR A 63 -16.75 39.26 -42.57
C THR A 63 -17.28 40.60 -42.09
N GLU A 64 -16.75 41.12 -40.98
CA GLU A 64 -16.51 42.55 -40.76
C GLU A 64 -15.30 42.74 -39.83
N GLU A 65 -14.64 43.90 -39.93
CA GLU A 65 -13.43 44.25 -39.19
C GLU A 65 -13.70 45.19 -38.00
N MET A 66 -12.86 45.06 -36.97
CA MET A 66 -12.23 46.17 -36.24
C MET A 66 -13.05 47.43 -35.91
N LYS A 67 -13.28 47.63 -34.60
CA LYS A 67 -12.77 48.84 -33.91
C LYS A 67 -12.71 48.72 -32.39
N ARG A 68 -11.70 49.38 -31.82
CA ARG A 68 -11.70 49.84 -30.41
C ARG A 68 -12.61 51.06 -30.31
N HIS A 69 -13.24 51.24 -29.16
CA HIS A 69 -13.29 52.58 -28.56
C HIS A 69 -13.04 52.49 -27.05
N VAL A 70 -12.36 53.51 -26.54
CA VAL A 70 -12.20 53.77 -25.11
C VAL A 70 -13.17 54.89 -24.77
N ASP A 71 -13.81 54.81 -23.60
CA ASP A 71 -14.04 56.00 -22.78
C ASP A 71 -14.14 55.61 -21.30
N ALA A 72 -13.88 56.56 -20.41
CA ALA A 72 -13.72 56.32 -18.98
C ALA A 72 -14.64 57.19 -18.12
N ALA A 73 -15.13 56.64 -17.02
CA ALA A 73 -15.75 57.38 -15.93
C ALA A 73 -15.42 56.70 -14.60
N ALA A 74 -15.08 57.48 -13.57
CA ALA A 74 -14.67 56.98 -12.26
C ALA A 74 -15.67 57.38 -11.17
N ALA A 75 -16.00 56.44 -10.27
CA ALA A 75 -16.53 56.73 -8.93
C ALA A 75 -16.44 55.49 -8.03
N ALA A 76 -15.96 55.67 -6.80
CA ALA A 76 -16.02 54.71 -5.69
C ALA A 76 -15.76 55.47 -4.36
N PRO A 77 -16.08 54.92 -3.17
CA PRO A 77 -16.93 53.78 -2.85
C PRO A 77 -18.20 54.23 -2.07
N PRO A 78 -18.87 53.34 -1.31
CA PRO A 78 -18.78 53.51 0.15
C PRO A 78 -18.54 52.19 0.92
N SER A 79 -18.28 52.33 2.23
CA SER A 79 -17.79 51.30 3.16
C SER A 79 -18.79 50.93 4.29
N HIS A 80 -18.34 50.11 5.25
CA HIS A 80 -18.94 49.78 6.58
C HIS A 80 -19.82 48.49 6.63
N PRO A 81 -20.05 47.89 7.82
CA PRO A 81 -19.09 46.91 8.40
C PRO A 81 -19.75 45.62 8.98
N PRO A 82 -18.98 44.61 9.41
CA PRO A 82 -19.52 43.40 10.04
C PRO A 82 -19.92 43.62 11.52
N PRO A 83 -20.94 42.90 12.05
CA PRO A 83 -21.31 42.94 13.46
C PRO A 83 -20.45 41.97 14.30
N ALA A 84 -19.97 42.44 15.46
CA ALA A 84 -19.21 41.65 16.43
C ALA A 84 -20.04 41.21 17.65
N CYS A 85 -19.58 40.16 18.32
CA CYS A 85 -20.22 39.58 19.51
C CYS A 85 -20.35 40.58 20.69
N LYS A 86 -21.45 40.51 21.46
CA LYS A 86 -21.59 41.19 22.75
C LYS A 86 -22.28 40.32 23.81
N VAL A 87 -21.61 40.23 24.96
CA VAL A 87 -22.08 39.63 26.21
C VAL A 87 -23.22 40.44 26.83
N ARG A 88 -24.12 39.78 27.56
CA ARG A 88 -24.96 40.38 28.62
C ARG A 88 -24.75 39.64 29.94
N ARG A 89 -24.90 40.33 31.07
CA ARG A 89 -24.61 39.85 32.43
C ARG A 89 -25.59 40.46 33.43
N GLY A 90 -26.05 39.64 34.39
CA GLY A 90 -26.85 40.02 35.57
C GLY A 90 -28.31 40.37 35.31
N GLU A 91 -29.20 40.40 36.31
CA GLU A 91 -29.15 39.99 37.75
C GLU A 91 -30.64 39.97 38.23
N GLU A 92 -31.15 39.49 39.39
CA GLU A 92 -30.64 38.93 40.67
C GLU A 92 -31.75 38.00 41.25
N THR A 93 -31.56 37.46 42.46
CA THR A 93 -32.53 36.72 43.32
C THR A 93 -32.83 35.25 42.95
N LYS A 94 -32.89 34.27 43.85
CA LYS A 94 -32.66 34.15 45.34
C LYS A 94 -32.54 32.64 45.67
N ALA A 95 -31.99 32.13 46.80
CA ALA A 95 -31.41 32.72 48.02
C ALA A 95 -30.37 31.76 48.67
N GLN A 96 -30.11 31.94 49.97
CA GLN A 96 -29.23 31.17 50.90
C GLN A 96 -29.92 29.91 51.49
N ALA A 97 -29.30 29.02 52.29
CA ALA A 97 -27.93 28.48 52.40
C ALA A 97 -27.84 27.48 53.61
N THR A 98 -26.73 26.71 53.71
CA THR A 98 -25.93 26.39 54.92
C THR A 98 -25.54 24.91 55.17
N ARG A 99 -24.25 24.75 55.54
CA ARG A 99 -23.59 23.76 56.43
C ARG A 99 -23.66 22.25 56.15
N ALA A 100 -22.46 21.66 56.09
CA ALA A 100 -22.19 20.24 56.35
C ALA A 100 -22.09 19.95 57.86
N PRO A 101 -22.06 18.66 58.23
CA PRO A 101 -21.02 18.17 59.15
C PRO A 101 -20.30 16.92 58.61
N ALA A 102 -19.29 16.43 59.33
CA ALA A 102 -18.40 15.34 58.88
C ALA A 102 -18.53 14.04 59.71
N ALA A 103 -18.27 12.92 59.03
CA ALA A 103 -17.72 11.64 59.50
C ALA A 103 -18.16 11.07 60.88
N ARG A 104 -18.86 9.91 60.85
CA ARG A 104 -18.25 8.60 61.16
C ARG A 104 -19.17 7.39 60.87
N GLN A 105 -18.58 6.37 60.25
CA GLN A 105 -18.83 4.92 60.37
C GLN A 105 -20.24 4.39 60.74
N SER A 106 -20.84 3.60 59.85
CA SER A 106 -21.17 2.20 60.18
C SER A 106 -21.33 1.32 58.94
N ARG A 107 -20.92 0.04 59.12
CA ARG A 107 -21.17 -1.22 58.38
C ARG A 107 -21.47 -1.24 56.85
N ALA A 108 -20.87 -2.22 56.18
CA ALA A 108 -21.06 -2.50 54.76
C ALA A 108 -22.27 -3.42 54.47
N GLU A 109 -22.86 -3.25 53.29
CA GLU A 109 -23.55 -4.30 52.55
C GLU A 109 -23.20 -4.14 51.06
N THR A 110 -22.77 -5.22 50.40
CA THR A 110 -22.21 -5.20 49.05
C THR A 110 -23.28 -5.51 47.99
N ALA A 111 -23.76 -4.49 47.29
CA ALA A 111 -24.58 -4.66 46.08
C ALA A 111 -23.71 -4.37 44.83
N GLY A 112 -23.03 -5.38 44.32
CA GLY A 112 -22.22 -5.26 43.11
C GLY A 112 -23.08 -5.16 41.85
N LEU A 113 -23.03 -4.04 41.15
CA LEU A 113 -23.65 -3.86 39.83
C LEU A 113 -22.77 -4.50 38.74
N SER A 114 -22.76 -5.84 38.69
CA SER A 114 -22.32 -6.55 37.49
C SER A 114 -23.36 -6.43 36.39
N ALA A 115 -22.91 -6.19 35.15
CA ALA A 115 -23.78 -6.34 33.98
C ALA A 115 -24.28 -7.80 33.91
N PRO A 116 -25.53 -8.04 33.45
CA PRO A 116 -26.08 -9.38 33.39
C PRO A 116 -25.30 -10.25 32.40
N ARG A 117 -24.62 -11.29 32.90
CA ARG A 117 -23.80 -12.23 32.08
C ARG A 117 -24.54 -12.73 30.84
N GLY A 118 -25.84 -13.01 30.97
CA GLY A 118 -26.69 -13.49 29.89
C GLY A 118 -26.82 -12.56 28.68
N ASP A 119 -26.49 -11.27 28.78
CA ASP A 119 -26.41 -10.39 27.61
C ASP A 119 -25.02 -10.43 26.95
N GLN A 120 -23.93 -10.58 27.72
CA GLN A 120 -22.60 -10.87 27.16
C GLN A 120 -22.57 -12.24 26.46
N ASP A 121 -23.19 -13.26 27.05
CA ASP A 121 -23.34 -14.59 26.45
C ASP A 121 -24.11 -14.53 25.12
N ARG A 122 -25.12 -13.65 25.02
CA ARG A 122 -25.88 -13.41 23.77
C ARG A 122 -25.08 -12.65 22.73
N GLU A 123 -24.31 -11.63 23.13
CA GLU A 123 -23.44 -10.88 22.23
C GLU A 123 -22.38 -11.81 21.63
N LEU A 124 -21.72 -12.63 22.44
CA LEU A 124 -20.76 -13.65 22.00
C LEU A 124 -21.40 -14.67 21.04
N GLN A 125 -22.58 -15.20 21.36
CA GLN A 125 -23.32 -16.10 20.46
C GLN A 125 -23.69 -15.40 19.13
N GLN A 126 -24.04 -14.12 19.16
CA GLN A 126 -24.36 -13.35 17.95
C GLN A 126 -23.09 -13.05 17.13
N GLU A 127 -21.95 -12.79 17.76
CA GLU A 127 -20.66 -12.65 17.07
C GLU A 127 -20.22 -13.96 16.44
N GLU A 128 -20.32 -15.09 17.13
CA GLU A 128 -19.95 -16.39 16.58
C GLU A 128 -20.91 -16.83 15.45
N ALA A 129 -22.20 -16.51 15.53
CA ALA A 129 -23.15 -16.71 14.43
C ALA A 129 -22.83 -15.83 13.20
N LYS A 130 -22.46 -14.55 13.39
CA LYS A 130 -21.97 -13.67 12.31
C LYS A 130 -20.69 -14.23 11.68
N LEU A 131 -19.74 -14.66 12.51
CA LEU A 131 -18.43 -15.19 12.09
C LEU A 131 -18.57 -16.51 11.34
N SER A 132 -19.41 -17.42 11.81
CA SER A 132 -19.75 -18.68 11.13
C SER A 132 -20.41 -18.43 9.76
N SER A 133 -21.35 -17.48 9.71
CA SER A 133 -21.98 -17.03 8.45
C SER A 133 -20.94 -16.47 7.49
N LEU A 134 -20.01 -15.65 7.98
CA LEU A 134 -18.95 -15.03 7.20
C LEU A 134 -17.92 -16.06 6.70
N ARG A 135 -17.50 -17.02 7.53
CA ARG A 135 -16.70 -18.19 7.09
C ARG A 135 -17.39 -18.95 5.97
N SER A 136 -18.69 -19.20 6.06
CA SER A 136 -19.43 -19.91 5.00
C SER A 136 -19.70 -19.08 3.74
N LEU A 137 -19.51 -17.75 3.78
CA LEU A 137 -19.41 -16.91 2.58
C LEU A 137 -18.03 -17.05 1.94
N TRP A 138 -16.96 -17.07 2.74
CA TRP A 138 -15.57 -17.22 2.27
C TRP A 138 -15.27 -18.61 1.70
N GLU A 139 -15.79 -19.70 2.30
CA GLU A 139 -15.75 -21.06 1.72
C GLU A 139 -16.38 -21.15 0.32
N LYS A 140 -17.32 -20.25 0.01
CA LYS A 140 -18.04 -20.17 -1.27
C LYS A 140 -17.49 -19.06 -2.18
N ALA A 141 -16.51 -18.29 -1.71
CA ALA A 141 -15.88 -17.24 -2.50
C ALA A 141 -15.07 -17.88 -3.63
N LYS A 142 -15.22 -17.32 -4.83
CA LYS A 142 -14.44 -17.69 -6.01
C LYS A 142 -13.66 -16.47 -6.44
N PHE A 143 -12.37 -16.62 -6.70
CA PHE A 143 -11.55 -15.56 -7.27
C PHE A 143 -11.18 -15.91 -8.70
N ARG A 144 -11.20 -14.90 -9.57
CA ARG A 144 -10.51 -14.92 -10.86
C ARG A 144 -9.15 -14.26 -10.68
N LEU A 145 -8.11 -14.90 -11.21
CA LEU A 145 -6.77 -14.32 -11.27
C LEU A 145 -6.53 -13.71 -12.65
N ARG A 146 -5.88 -12.54 -12.69
CA ARG A 146 -5.33 -11.95 -13.92
C ARG A 146 -3.87 -11.56 -13.68
N PRO A 147 -2.88 -12.26 -14.25
CA PRO A 147 -1.49 -11.82 -14.21
C PRO A 147 -1.32 -10.55 -15.05
N LEU A 148 -0.47 -9.64 -14.57
CA LEU A 148 -0.07 -8.40 -15.23
C LEU A 148 1.42 -8.52 -15.64
N CYS A 149 1.66 -8.94 -16.87
CA CYS A 149 3.01 -9.19 -17.39
C CYS A 149 3.57 -7.93 -18.07
N GLY A 150 4.78 -7.49 -17.71
CA GLY A 150 5.45 -6.36 -18.36
C GLY A 150 6.56 -5.68 -17.55
N HIS A 151 6.66 -5.93 -16.24
CA HIS A 151 7.89 -5.70 -15.47
C HIS A 151 8.94 -6.77 -15.77
N HIS A 152 10.22 -6.42 -15.60
CA HIS A 152 11.38 -7.26 -15.90
C HIS A 152 12.16 -7.73 -14.67
N ASP A 153 11.80 -7.22 -13.49
CA ASP A 153 12.39 -7.54 -12.18
C ASP A 153 11.30 -7.43 -11.09
N ILE A 154 11.60 -7.86 -9.87
CA ILE A 154 10.70 -7.96 -8.72
C ILE A 154 9.89 -6.68 -8.50
N VAL A 155 8.57 -6.84 -8.36
CA VAL A 155 7.65 -5.76 -7.98
C VAL A 155 7.73 -5.54 -6.47
N THR A 156 8.29 -4.41 -6.07
CA THR A 156 8.62 -4.07 -4.67
C THR A 156 7.44 -3.49 -3.90
N CYS A 157 6.56 -2.79 -4.62
CA CYS A 157 5.44 -2.03 -4.10
C CYS A 157 4.31 -1.92 -5.14
N VAL A 158 3.06 -1.88 -4.66
CA VAL A 158 1.86 -1.73 -5.50
C VAL A 158 0.85 -0.83 -4.78
N LEU A 159 0.05 -0.10 -5.56
CA LEU A 159 -0.99 0.81 -5.11
C LEU A 159 -2.24 0.65 -6.00
N ALA A 160 -3.43 0.90 -5.45
CA ALA A 160 -4.68 0.95 -6.20
C ALA A 160 -5.26 2.37 -6.15
N VAL A 161 -5.63 2.94 -7.29
CA VAL A 161 -6.17 4.30 -7.42
C VAL A 161 -7.36 4.28 -8.38
N ASP A 162 -8.55 4.62 -7.86
CA ASP A 162 -9.85 4.58 -8.54
C ASP A 162 -10.19 3.21 -9.17
N SER A 163 -9.79 3.00 -10.44
CA SER A 163 -9.98 1.74 -11.19
C SER A 163 -8.67 1.17 -11.78
N LEU A 164 -7.55 1.82 -11.47
CA LEU A 164 -6.21 1.51 -11.95
C LEU A 164 -5.37 0.90 -10.83
N VAL A 165 -4.42 0.07 -11.22
CA VAL A 165 -3.34 -0.42 -10.35
C VAL A 165 -2.05 0.23 -10.81
N VAL A 166 -1.23 0.67 -9.86
CA VAL A 166 0.10 1.23 -10.12
C VAL A 166 1.14 0.37 -9.40
N SER A 167 2.18 -0.08 -10.09
CA SER A 167 3.23 -0.95 -9.54
C SER A 167 4.61 -0.34 -9.74
N GLY A 168 5.46 -0.43 -8.72
CA GLY A 168 6.87 -0.07 -8.78
C GLY A 168 7.74 -1.32 -8.71
N SER A 169 8.78 -1.38 -9.54
CA SER A 169 9.69 -2.52 -9.62
C SER A 169 11.15 -2.09 -9.45
N ARG A 170 11.98 -3.08 -9.12
CA ARG A 170 13.43 -2.99 -9.19
C ARG A 170 13.95 -2.69 -10.61
N ASP A 171 13.14 -2.90 -11.65
CA ASP A 171 13.42 -2.55 -13.06
C ASP A 171 13.42 -1.04 -13.38
N THR A 172 13.42 -0.19 -12.34
CA THR A 172 13.40 1.29 -12.36
C THR A 172 12.17 1.94 -13.01
N THR A 173 11.15 1.15 -13.40
CA THR A 173 9.88 1.66 -13.92
C THR A 173 8.76 1.66 -12.88
N VAL A 174 7.84 2.62 -13.02
CA VAL A 174 6.50 2.55 -12.44
C VAL A 174 5.51 2.29 -13.58
N LYS A 175 4.64 1.29 -13.45
CA LYS A 175 3.66 0.92 -14.49
C LYS A 175 2.24 1.12 -14.01
N VAL A 176 1.38 1.60 -14.91
CA VAL A 176 -0.05 1.83 -14.67
C VAL A 176 -0.85 0.81 -15.47
N TRP A 177 -1.78 0.12 -14.80
CA TRP A 177 -2.52 -1.01 -15.34
C TRP A 177 -4.03 -0.80 -15.19
N HIS A 178 -4.79 -1.11 -16.25
CA HIS A 178 -6.24 -1.06 -16.21
C HIS A 178 -6.81 -2.44 -15.84
N VAL A 179 -7.37 -2.55 -14.63
CA VAL A 179 -7.78 -3.82 -14.02
C VAL A 179 -8.79 -4.64 -14.85
N PRO A 180 -9.85 -4.05 -15.44
CA PRO A 180 -10.82 -4.82 -16.23
C PRO A 180 -10.24 -5.51 -17.47
N THR A 181 -9.23 -4.92 -18.10
CA THR A 181 -8.59 -5.46 -19.32
C THR A 181 -7.27 -6.17 -19.07
N ALA A 182 -6.67 -6.02 -17.89
CA ALA A 182 -5.33 -6.50 -17.55
C ALA A 182 -4.23 -5.99 -18.52
N THR A 183 -4.37 -4.76 -19.01
CA THR A 183 -3.44 -4.13 -19.94
C THR A 183 -2.63 -3.02 -19.26
N GLU A 184 -1.34 -2.95 -19.57
CA GLU A 184 -0.52 -1.76 -19.31
C GLU A 184 -1.11 -0.56 -20.08
N GLN A 185 -1.28 0.57 -19.39
CA GLN A 185 -1.74 1.84 -19.94
C GLN A 185 -0.60 2.85 -20.08
N LYS A 186 0.32 2.88 -19.11
CA LYS A 186 1.48 3.79 -19.08
C LYS A 186 2.70 3.08 -18.50
N ASN A 187 3.86 3.40 -19.08
CA ASN A 187 5.16 3.16 -18.50
C ASN A 187 5.75 4.50 -18.04
N LEU A 188 5.81 4.72 -16.74
CA LEU A 188 6.34 5.93 -16.10
C LEU A 188 7.84 5.72 -15.86
N GLY A 189 8.61 5.72 -16.95
CA GLY A 189 10.07 5.60 -16.92
C GLY A 189 10.73 6.93 -16.54
N GLY A 190 11.75 6.88 -15.68
CA GLY A 190 12.52 8.07 -15.30
C GLY A 190 13.24 8.03 -13.95
N HIS A 191 13.09 6.95 -13.18
CA HIS A 191 14.03 6.63 -12.09
C HIS A 191 15.27 5.92 -12.65
N THR A 192 16.42 6.18 -12.04
CA THR A 192 17.71 5.52 -12.38
C THR A 192 18.06 4.38 -11.41
N GLY A 193 17.30 4.22 -10.33
CA GLY A 193 17.39 3.15 -9.35
C GLY A 193 16.05 2.42 -9.19
N GLY A 194 16.08 1.25 -8.55
CA GLY A 194 14.88 0.46 -8.30
C GLY A 194 13.85 1.22 -7.46
N VAL A 195 12.59 1.23 -7.90
CA VAL A 195 11.49 1.82 -7.16
C VAL A 195 11.26 0.98 -5.90
N THR A 196 11.07 1.61 -4.76
CA THR A 196 10.93 0.95 -3.45
C THR A 196 9.52 1.06 -2.89
N CYS A 197 8.85 2.19 -3.14
CA CYS A 197 7.59 2.54 -2.51
C CYS A 197 6.73 3.47 -3.39
N LEU A 198 5.41 3.41 -3.19
CA LEU A 198 4.40 4.19 -3.90
C LEU A 198 3.40 4.79 -2.92
N SER A 199 2.89 5.98 -3.23
CA SER A 199 1.76 6.60 -2.51
C SER A 199 0.93 7.47 -3.46
N ALA A 200 -0.30 7.80 -3.07
CA ALA A 200 -1.16 8.72 -3.81
C ALA A 200 -1.78 9.75 -2.84
N PRO A 201 -1.65 11.06 -3.12
CA PRO A 201 -2.41 12.07 -2.39
C PRO A 201 -3.91 11.98 -2.72
N PRO A 202 -4.82 12.36 -1.81
CA PRO A 202 -6.24 12.42 -2.12
C PRO A 202 -6.59 13.37 -3.26
N LEU A 203 -7.82 13.22 -3.76
CA LEU A 203 -8.34 13.96 -4.91
C LEU A 203 -8.32 15.49 -4.73
N GLU A 204 -8.42 15.99 -3.51
CA GLU A 204 -8.44 17.44 -3.22
C GLU A 204 -7.07 18.07 -3.45
N TYR A 205 -6.01 17.45 -2.92
CA TYR A 205 -4.61 17.78 -3.20
C TYR A 205 -4.23 17.56 -4.67
N CYS A 206 -4.79 16.53 -5.32
CA CYS A 206 -4.64 16.33 -6.77
C CYS A 206 -5.20 17.52 -7.57
N LYS A 207 -6.43 17.96 -7.28
CA LYS A 207 -7.07 19.11 -7.95
C LYS A 207 -6.29 20.41 -7.76
N GLU A 208 -5.73 20.64 -6.57
CA GLU A 208 -4.92 21.83 -6.33
C GLU A 208 -3.63 21.83 -7.15
N LEU A 209 -2.90 20.71 -7.17
CA LEU A 209 -1.69 20.58 -8.00
C LEU A 209 -2.02 20.61 -9.50
N ALA A 210 -3.12 19.98 -9.93
CA ALA A 210 -3.58 20.07 -11.32
C ALA A 210 -3.83 21.52 -11.74
N ARG A 211 -4.50 22.31 -10.90
CA ARG A 211 -4.83 23.72 -11.17
C ARG A 211 -3.59 24.60 -11.24
N SER A 212 -2.62 24.45 -10.35
CA SER A 212 -1.37 25.22 -10.40
C SER A 212 -0.51 24.87 -11.64
N LEU A 213 -0.64 23.64 -12.15
CA LEU A 213 -0.02 23.16 -13.38
C LEU A 213 -0.84 23.42 -14.66
N SER A 214 -2.03 24.03 -14.56
CA SER A 214 -2.99 24.20 -15.68
C SER A 214 -3.44 22.89 -16.37
N LEU A 215 -3.57 21.81 -15.59
CA LEU A 215 -4.09 20.51 -16.00
C LEU A 215 -5.58 20.37 -15.65
N SER A 216 -6.18 19.21 -15.97
CA SER A 216 -7.58 18.90 -15.65
C SER A 216 -7.80 18.65 -14.15
N ASP A 217 -8.88 19.18 -13.56
CA ASP A 217 -9.35 18.84 -12.21
C ASP A 217 -9.72 17.34 -12.04
N THR A 218 -9.68 16.54 -13.12
CA THR A 218 -9.81 15.07 -13.06
C THR A 218 -8.50 14.34 -12.83
N GLU A 219 -7.36 14.95 -13.14
CA GLU A 219 -6.03 14.32 -13.13
C GLU A 219 -5.71 13.77 -11.73
N ARG A 220 -5.09 12.59 -11.68
CA ARG A 220 -4.54 12.03 -10.45
C ARG A 220 -3.02 12.13 -10.46
N PHE A 221 -2.45 12.29 -9.27
CA PHE A 221 -1.00 12.22 -9.08
C PHE A 221 -0.60 10.96 -8.33
N ILE A 222 0.57 10.41 -8.69
CA ILE A 222 1.22 9.31 -7.97
C ILE A 222 2.60 9.77 -7.51
N LEU A 223 2.98 9.38 -6.30
CA LEU A 223 4.30 9.58 -5.71
C LEU A 223 5.05 8.25 -5.74
N SER A 224 6.29 8.25 -6.25
CA SER A 224 7.18 7.09 -6.20
C SER A 224 8.50 7.44 -5.53
N GLY A 225 8.91 6.63 -4.55
CA GLY A 225 10.23 6.68 -3.93
C GLY A 225 11.13 5.57 -4.50
N SER A 226 12.43 5.84 -4.58
CA SER A 226 13.41 4.96 -5.21
C SER A 226 14.77 5.04 -4.55
N ALA A 227 15.58 4.02 -4.83
CA ALA A 227 17.00 3.97 -4.49
C ALA A 227 17.88 5.01 -5.23
N ASP A 228 17.33 5.82 -6.15
CA ASP A 228 18.02 6.96 -6.79
C ASP A 228 17.96 8.28 -5.99
N CYS A 229 17.69 8.19 -4.69
CA CYS A 229 17.53 9.33 -3.78
C CYS A 229 16.51 10.37 -4.27
N CYS A 230 15.49 9.94 -5.03
CA CYS A 230 14.41 10.81 -5.51
C CYS A 230 13.03 10.32 -5.08
N VAL A 231 12.16 11.28 -4.76
CA VAL A 231 10.71 11.12 -4.92
C VAL A 231 10.29 11.76 -6.25
N LYS A 232 9.52 11.07 -7.07
CA LYS A 232 8.95 11.61 -8.31
C LYS A 232 7.44 11.68 -8.23
N ILE A 233 6.88 12.76 -8.79
CA ILE A 233 5.45 13.06 -8.84
C ILE A 233 5.00 12.96 -10.30
N TRP A 234 4.10 12.00 -10.56
CA TRP A 234 3.65 11.65 -11.89
C TRP A 234 2.18 12.00 -12.10
N THR A 235 1.85 12.46 -13.29
CA THR A 235 0.46 12.50 -13.79
C THR A 235 0.02 11.10 -14.22
N LEU A 236 -1.14 10.65 -13.76
CA LEU A 236 -1.63 9.29 -14.00
C LEU A 236 -2.24 9.12 -15.40
N ASP A 237 -3.01 10.11 -15.86
CA ASP A 237 -3.71 10.08 -17.15
C ASP A 237 -2.81 10.56 -18.29
N ILE A 238 -1.99 11.58 -18.05
CA ILE A 238 -0.98 12.07 -19.02
C ILE A 238 0.23 11.12 -19.07
N GLY A 239 0.75 10.70 -17.92
CA GLY A 239 1.88 9.76 -17.82
C GLY A 239 3.26 10.42 -17.82
N GLN A 240 3.38 11.64 -17.28
CA GLN A 240 4.62 12.43 -17.23
C GLN A 240 5.05 12.73 -15.79
N CYS A 241 6.36 12.69 -15.53
CA CYS A 241 6.96 13.22 -14.30
C CYS A 241 6.89 14.76 -14.32
N VAL A 242 6.17 15.35 -13.37
CA VAL A 242 6.02 16.81 -13.25
C VAL A 242 7.07 17.38 -12.29
N LYS A 243 7.36 16.66 -11.20
CA LYS A 243 8.30 17.09 -10.16
C LYS A 243 9.20 15.91 -9.77
N SER A 244 10.48 16.20 -9.58
CA SER A 244 11.43 15.29 -8.93
C SER A 244 12.00 16.03 -7.72
N ILE A 245 11.88 15.44 -6.53
CA ILE A 245 12.39 15.93 -5.25
C ILE A 245 13.60 15.08 -4.89
N TYR A 246 14.74 15.69 -4.59
CA TYR A 246 15.95 14.97 -4.19
C TYR A 246 16.03 14.86 -2.67
N THR A 247 16.02 13.64 -2.14
CA THR A 247 15.96 13.35 -0.70
C THR A 247 17.34 13.25 -0.04
N PHE A 248 18.42 13.33 -0.83
CA PHE A 248 19.82 13.09 -0.45
C PHE A 248 20.13 11.62 -0.08
N ASN A 249 19.30 10.99 0.75
CA ASN A 249 19.38 9.55 1.05
C ASN A 249 18.45 8.73 0.14
N ALA A 250 18.71 7.43 -0.01
CA ALA A 250 17.84 6.54 -0.78
C ALA A 250 16.49 6.37 -0.09
N VAL A 251 15.38 6.48 -0.83
CA VAL A 251 14.04 6.36 -0.26
C VAL A 251 13.69 4.88 -0.12
N SER A 252 13.46 4.41 1.10
CA SER A 252 13.05 3.03 1.40
C SER A 252 11.54 2.91 1.61
N SER A 253 10.89 3.96 2.14
CA SER A 253 9.44 4.00 2.36
C SER A 253 8.87 5.41 2.19
N LEU A 254 7.56 5.49 1.90
CA LEU A 254 6.87 6.71 1.49
C LEU A 254 5.40 6.66 1.90
N CYS A 255 4.88 7.73 2.48
CA CYS A 255 3.44 7.95 2.63
C CYS A 255 3.05 9.42 2.41
N PHE A 256 1.77 9.67 2.13
CA PHE A 256 1.18 11.00 2.12
C PHE A 256 0.30 11.18 3.37
N VAL A 257 0.35 12.37 3.98
CA VAL A 257 -0.53 12.77 5.07
C VAL A 257 -1.43 13.91 4.59
N PRO A 258 -2.76 13.74 4.52
CA PRO A 258 -3.69 14.72 3.97
C PRO A 258 -4.30 15.65 5.03
N GLU A 259 -3.59 15.88 6.14
CA GLU A 259 -4.03 16.72 7.25
C GLU A 259 -3.21 18.03 7.24
N GLY A 260 -3.88 19.16 7.41
CA GLY A 260 -3.26 20.49 7.24
C GLY A 260 -2.94 20.79 5.77
N ASP A 261 -1.77 21.36 5.50
CA ASP A 261 -1.34 21.71 4.14
C ASP A 261 -0.89 20.49 3.30
N GLY A 262 -0.89 19.30 3.88
CA GLY A 262 -0.55 18.06 3.19
C GLY A 262 0.96 17.85 3.08
N TYR A 263 1.42 16.67 3.49
CA TYR A 263 2.85 16.38 3.59
C TYR A 263 3.20 15.05 2.92
N ILE A 264 4.31 15.06 2.17
CA ILE A 264 4.99 13.85 1.72
C ILE A 264 5.97 13.46 2.83
N ILE A 265 5.92 12.22 3.31
CA ILE A 265 6.85 11.70 4.32
C ILE A 265 7.67 10.58 3.71
N THR A 266 8.99 10.71 3.77
CA THR A 266 9.97 9.78 3.21
C THR A 266 10.81 9.18 4.32
N GLY A 267 10.95 7.85 4.32
CA GLY A 267 11.88 7.11 5.14
C GLY A 267 13.10 6.70 4.32
N SER A 268 14.29 6.72 4.91
CA SER A 268 15.54 6.34 4.23
C SER A 268 16.16 5.04 4.74
N ASP A 269 17.06 4.50 3.94
CA ASP A 269 18.03 3.46 4.31
C ASP A 269 18.85 3.80 5.58
N GLY A 270 19.26 5.05 5.78
CA GLY A 270 19.96 5.50 6.99
C GLY A 270 19.05 5.90 8.18
N GLY A 271 17.93 5.22 8.41
CA GLY A 271 17.04 5.44 9.58
C GLY A 271 16.34 6.81 9.69
N LYS A 272 16.54 7.69 8.70
CA LYS A 272 16.03 9.06 8.68
C LYS A 272 14.59 9.13 8.18
N VAL A 273 13.75 9.90 8.85
CA VAL A 273 12.43 10.33 8.37
C VAL A 273 12.51 11.81 7.99
N GLN A 274 11.99 12.15 6.81
CA GLN A 274 11.96 13.53 6.31
C GLN A 274 10.55 13.88 5.85
N VAL A 275 10.18 15.15 6.05
CA VAL A 275 8.84 15.68 5.74
C VAL A 275 8.97 16.81 4.72
N TRP A 276 8.12 16.78 3.70
CA TRP A 276 8.15 17.73 2.58
C TRP A 276 6.74 18.31 2.38
N SER A 277 6.63 19.64 2.25
CA SER A 277 5.36 20.32 1.97
C SER A 277 4.83 19.92 0.58
N TRP A 278 3.52 19.67 0.47
CA TRP A 278 2.88 19.42 -0.83
C TRP A 278 2.89 20.64 -1.76
N HIS A 279 2.82 21.86 -1.24
CA HIS A 279 2.74 23.07 -2.06
C HIS A 279 4.10 23.58 -2.53
N THR A 280 5.11 23.60 -1.66
CA THR A 280 6.46 24.11 -2.02
C THR A 280 7.38 23.00 -2.56
N PHE A 281 7.17 21.75 -2.12
CA PHE A 281 8.07 20.61 -2.30
C PHE A 281 9.44 20.78 -1.62
N GLU A 282 9.54 21.66 -0.62
CA GLU A 282 10.74 21.88 0.19
C GLU A 282 10.72 20.98 1.44
N ASN A 283 11.89 20.71 2.02
CA ASN A 283 11.99 19.90 3.24
C ASN A 283 11.63 20.74 4.47
N CYS A 284 10.45 20.50 5.06
CA CYS A 284 10.05 21.08 6.32
C CYS A 284 10.93 20.56 7.47
N GLN A 285 11.13 19.24 7.52
CA GLN A 285 11.68 18.57 8.71
C GLN A 285 12.58 17.39 8.34
N SER A 286 13.62 17.16 9.14
CA SER A 286 14.57 16.05 9.02
C SER A 286 14.84 15.45 10.40
N ILE A 287 14.42 14.21 10.64
CA ILE A 287 14.51 13.52 11.94
C ILE A 287 15.29 12.21 11.76
N ASN A 288 16.33 11.99 12.56
CA ASN A 288 16.95 10.67 12.69
C ASN A 288 16.04 9.86 13.63
N ALA A 289 15.17 9.02 13.04
CA ALA A 289 14.01 8.44 13.71
C ALA A 289 14.26 7.03 14.27
N HIS A 290 15.22 6.34 13.66
CA HIS A 290 15.66 4.97 13.94
C HIS A 290 17.16 4.87 13.64
N GLN A 291 17.82 3.79 14.05
CA GLN A 291 19.24 3.52 13.83
C GLN A 291 19.48 2.85 12.47
N ASP A 292 18.52 2.04 12.00
CA ASP A 292 18.57 1.31 10.71
C ASP A 292 17.38 1.67 9.80
N ALA A 293 17.40 1.21 8.55
CA ALA A 293 16.52 1.54 7.44
C ALA A 293 15.02 1.62 7.79
N VAL A 294 14.37 2.71 7.39
CA VAL A 294 12.92 2.93 7.61
C VAL A 294 12.12 2.09 6.60
N THR A 295 11.81 0.86 6.98
CA THR A 295 11.26 -0.20 6.10
C THR A 295 9.78 -0.03 5.77
N SER A 296 9.02 0.71 6.57
CA SER A 296 7.62 1.01 6.28
C SER A 296 7.16 2.34 6.87
N LEU A 297 6.25 3.00 6.15
CA LEU A 297 5.59 4.24 6.53
C LEU A 297 4.11 4.15 6.16
N GLN A 298 3.20 4.42 7.09
CA GLN A 298 1.76 4.53 6.83
C GLN A 298 1.17 5.70 7.64
N SER A 299 0.09 6.28 7.13
CA SER A 299 -0.67 7.36 7.75
C SER A 299 -2.09 6.90 8.12
N GLN A 300 -2.66 7.46 9.20
CA GLN A 300 -4.02 7.20 9.66
C GLN A 300 -4.60 8.48 10.29
N GLY A 301 -5.19 9.33 9.46
CA GLY A 301 -5.57 10.69 9.84
C GLY A 301 -4.31 11.47 10.26
N PRO A 302 -4.29 12.14 11.43
CA PRO A 302 -3.12 12.90 11.89
C PRO A 302 -1.97 12.02 12.38
N LEU A 303 -2.16 10.70 12.52
CA LEU A 303 -1.11 9.80 13.01
C LEU A 303 -0.28 9.22 11.86
N VAL A 304 1.04 9.17 12.07
CA VAL A 304 1.99 8.52 11.17
C VAL A 304 2.73 7.43 11.94
N PHE A 305 2.95 6.30 11.28
CA PHE A 305 3.63 5.14 11.84
C PHE A 305 4.85 4.85 10.96
N SER A 306 6.04 4.76 11.56
CA SER A 306 7.27 4.34 10.87
C SER A 306 7.89 3.13 11.57
N SER A 307 8.26 2.11 10.78
CA SER A 307 9.05 0.96 11.25
C SER A 307 10.46 1.01 10.70
N SER A 308 11.39 0.39 11.43
CA SER A 308 12.78 0.21 11.01
C SER A 308 13.18 -1.27 10.95
N ALA A 309 14.21 -1.57 10.16
CA ALA A 309 14.87 -2.86 10.10
C ALA A 309 15.50 -3.32 11.43
N GLU A 310 15.78 -2.39 12.35
CA GLU A 310 16.19 -2.75 13.72
C GLU A 310 15.08 -3.49 14.51
N GLY A 311 13.82 -3.42 14.03
CA GLY A 311 12.62 -3.89 14.73
C GLY A 311 11.83 -2.78 15.44
N GLY A 312 12.35 -1.55 15.46
CA GLY A 312 11.74 -0.39 16.10
C GLY A 312 10.49 0.13 15.40
N VAL A 313 9.53 0.66 16.16
CA VAL A 313 8.28 1.27 15.67
C VAL A 313 8.05 2.61 16.37
N SER A 314 7.98 3.69 15.60
CA SER A 314 7.77 5.06 16.08
C SER A 314 6.42 5.61 15.59
N VAL A 315 5.68 6.24 16.49
CA VAL A 315 4.36 6.86 16.23
C VAL A 315 4.46 8.36 16.37
N TRP A 316 3.98 9.08 15.36
CA TRP A 316 4.09 10.52 15.24
C TRP A 316 2.71 11.15 15.08
N GLU A 317 2.55 12.37 15.58
CA GLU A 317 1.39 13.24 15.39
C GLU A 317 1.75 14.35 14.39
N ASN A 318 0.91 14.55 13.37
CA ASN A 318 1.00 15.69 12.47
C ASN A 318 0.38 16.92 13.15
N MET A 319 1.24 17.83 13.58
CA MET A 319 0.91 19.10 14.22
C MET A 319 0.38 20.17 13.24
N CYS A 320 0.41 19.90 11.92
CA CYS A 320 0.02 20.86 10.87
C CYS A 320 0.80 22.18 10.99
N SER A 321 2.13 22.09 10.86
CA SER A 321 3.09 23.16 11.13
C SER A 321 4.14 23.20 10.01
N ASP A 322 4.49 24.38 9.52
CA ASP A 322 5.42 24.57 8.39
C ASP A 322 6.85 24.06 8.66
N GLN A 323 7.32 24.16 9.90
CA GLN A 323 8.73 23.89 10.27
C GLN A 323 8.89 22.58 11.04
N ASP A 324 7.94 22.22 11.91
CA ASP A 324 7.95 20.97 12.66
C ASP A 324 6.58 20.26 12.57
N PRO A 325 6.21 19.74 11.39
CA PRO A 325 4.94 19.04 11.19
C PRO A 325 4.84 17.75 12.01
N LEU A 326 5.90 16.95 12.15
CA LEU A 326 5.85 15.70 12.95
C LEU A 326 6.37 15.90 14.37
N ARG A 327 5.59 15.40 15.33
CA ARG A 327 5.95 15.26 16.74
C ARG A 327 5.92 13.78 17.13
N LEU A 328 7.00 13.27 17.74
CA LEU A 328 7.02 11.92 18.29
C LEU A 328 6.05 11.80 19.48
N LEU A 329 5.17 10.80 19.46
CA LEU A 329 4.31 10.42 20.58
C LEU A 329 4.90 9.24 21.36
N HIS A 330 5.28 8.17 20.66
CA HIS A 330 5.81 6.93 21.24
C HIS A 330 6.89 6.36 20.32
N HIS A 331 7.93 5.77 20.91
CA HIS A 331 8.88 4.89 20.23
C HIS A 331 8.93 3.56 21.00
N TRP A 332 8.78 2.46 20.28
CA TRP A 332 8.83 1.10 20.81
C TRP A 332 10.01 0.38 20.18
N SER A 333 11.00 0.02 21.00
CA SER A 333 12.23 -0.64 20.54
C SER A 333 11.99 -2.09 20.12
N ALA A 334 13.00 -2.67 19.48
CA ALA A 334 13.04 -4.09 19.09
C ALA A 334 12.75 -5.08 20.24
N GLN A 335 13.03 -4.68 21.49
CA GLN A 335 12.75 -5.47 22.70
C GLN A 335 11.26 -5.53 23.02
N VAL A 336 10.50 -4.47 22.74
CA VAL A 336 9.04 -4.42 22.99
C VAL A 336 8.27 -5.03 21.83
N THR A 337 8.74 -4.84 20.60
CA THR A 337 8.11 -5.41 19.39
C THR A 337 8.49 -6.88 19.15
N GLY A 338 9.59 -7.36 19.77
CA GLY A 338 10.22 -8.64 19.48
C GLY A 338 10.72 -8.78 18.03
N CYS A 339 10.76 -7.70 17.24
CA CYS A 339 11.08 -7.72 15.80
C CYS A 339 12.58 -7.69 15.48
N GLY A 340 13.45 -7.71 16.50
CA GLY A 340 14.91 -7.66 16.31
C GLY A 340 15.51 -8.95 15.74
N GLY A 341 16.81 -8.87 15.43
CA GLY A 341 17.68 -10.03 15.12
C GLY A 341 17.57 -10.62 13.71
N GLN A 342 16.74 -10.06 12.82
CA GLN A 342 16.51 -10.64 11.49
C GLN A 342 17.53 -10.19 10.43
N ARG A 343 18.12 -11.16 9.72
CA ARG A 343 19.14 -10.92 8.67
C ARG A 343 18.63 -10.23 7.39
N ASP A 344 17.32 -10.21 7.14
CA ASP A 344 16.69 -9.61 5.95
C ASP A 344 15.93 -8.30 6.27
N GLY A 345 15.89 -7.89 7.55
CA GLY A 345 15.44 -6.57 8.04
C GLY A 345 14.01 -6.10 7.74
N ARG A 346 13.22 -6.75 6.88
CA ARG A 346 12.00 -6.13 6.31
C ARG A 346 10.77 -6.18 7.23
N LEU A 347 10.72 -5.30 8.22
CA LEU A 347 9.52 -5.04 9.03
C LEU A 347 8.48 -4.23 8.24
N THR A 348 7.28 -4.78 8.03
CA THR A 348 6.13 -4.06 7.45
C THR A 348 5.03 -3.81 8.48
N LEU A 349 4.30 -2.69 8.34
CA LEU A 349 3.29 -2.24 9.30
C LEU A 349 1.93 -1.93 8.66
N SER A 350 0.83 -2.16 9.40
CA SER A 350 -0.53 -1.77 9.00
C SER A 350 -1.32 -1.26 10.23
N PRO A 351 -1.58 0.06 10.36
CA PRO A 351 -2.21 0.64 11.55
C PRO A 351 -3.75 0.63 11.45
N ARG A 352 -4.43 0.24 12.53
CA ARG A 352 -5.90 0.25 12.65
C ARG A 352 -6.35 0.70 14.05
N GLY A 353 -6.68 1.99 14.16
CA GLY A 353 -7.06 2.64 15.40
C GLY A 353 -5.90 2.60 16.40
N ASP A 354 -6.10 1.88 17.49
CA ASP A 354 -5.15 1.73 18.60
C ASP A 354 -4.14 0.58 18.41
N ARG A 355 -4.26 -0.21 17.31
CA ARG A 355 -3.42 -1.39 17.04
C ARG A 355 -2.61 -1.22 15.76
N VAL A 356 -1.39 -1.74 15.75
CA VAL A 356 -0.54 -1.82 14.57
C VAL A 356 -0.23 -3.29 14.33
N PHE A 357 -0.61 -3.79 13.15
CA PHE A 357 -0.22 -5.12 12.68
C PHE A 357 1.21 -5.04 12.16
N LEU A 358 2.08 -5.91 12.65
CA LEU A 358 3.48 -6.01 12.28
C LEU A 358 3.77 -7.37 11.65
N ALA A 359 4.56 -7.37 10.58
CA ALA A 359 5.09 -8.57 9.94
C ALA A 359 6.62 -8.39 9.76
N ASP A 360 7.40 -9.24 10.42
CA ASP A 360 8.87 -9.18 10.52
C ASP A 360 9.55 -10.37 9.81
N GLY A 361 8.88 -11.01 8.85
CA GLY A 361 9.37 -12.20 8.17
C GLY A 361 9.23 -13.50 8.96
N ARG A 362 8.75 -13.50 10.21
CA ARG A 362 8.51 -14.72 11.01
C ARG A 362 7.16 -15.40 10.67
N ALA A 363 6.92 -16.56 11.29
CA ALA A 363 5.71 -17.39 11.11
C ALA A 363 4.41 -16.77 11.69
N TRP A 364 4.53 -15.65 12.41
CA TRP A 364 3.46 -14.99 13.15
C TRP A 364 3.37 -13.51 12.80
N LEU A 365 2.15 -12.98 12.90
CA LEU A 365 1.87 -11.55 12.88
C LEU A 365 1.87 -11.03 14.32
N LYS A 366 2.29 -9.79 14.53
CA LYS A 366 2.27 -9.14 15.86
C LYS A 366 1.24 -8.03 15.87
N ILE A 367 0.59 -7.85 17.01
CA ILE A 367 -0.41 -6.81 17.24
C ILE A 367 0.08 -5.89 18.34
N LEU A 368 0.73 -4.80 17.98
CA LEU A 368 1.19 -3.76 18.91
C LEU A 368 0.05 -2.81 19.22
N HIS A 369 -0.39 -2.77 20.48
CA HIS A 369 -1.27 -1.72 20.99
C HIS A 369 -0.45 -0.45 21.27
N TRP A 370 -0.35 0.45 20.29
CA TRP A 370 0.69 1.49 20.26
C TRP A 370 0.63 2.51 21.41
N ARG A 371 -0.52 2.64 22.08
CA ARG A 371 -0.72 3.51 23.26
C ARG A 371 -0.23 2.88 24.57
N THR A 372 -0.17 1.54 24.64
CA THR A 372 0.12 0.80 25.89
C THR A 372 1.40 -0.04 25.81
N GLY A 373 1.96 -0.24 24.61
CA GLY A 373 3.14 -1.07 24.39
C GLY A 373 2.86 -2.58 24.40
N ILE A 374 1.63 -3.00 24.74
CA ILE A 374 1.24 -4.42 24.78
C ILE A 374 1.30 -5.00 23.37
N VAL A 375 2.05 -6.08 23.21
CA VAL A 375 2.09 -6.89 21.99
C VAL A 375 1.28 -8.17 22.19
N SER A 376 0.74 -8.70 21.10
CA SER A 376 0.13 -10.04 21.08
C SER A 376 0.48 -10.76 19.78
N LYS A 377 0.76 -12.06 19.89
CA LYS A 377 1.08 -12.97 18.79
C LYS A 377 -0.21 -13.43 18.10
N LEU A 378 -0.22 -13.40 16.78
CA LEU A 378 -1.27 -13.95 15.92
C LEU A 378 -0.63 -14.98 14.97
N ALA A 379 -0.95 -16.25 15.15
CA ALA A 379 -0.43 -17.30 14.27
C ALA A 379 -0.89 -17.07 12.82
N ASN A 380 0.08 -16.86 11.92
CA ASN A 380 -0.18 -16.74 10.49
C ASN A 380 0.12 -18.07 9.78
N HIS A 381 1.12 -18.82 10.25
CA HIS A 381 1.48 -20.14 9.75
C HIS A 381 1.23 -21.23 10.80
N SER A 382 1.03 -22.46 10.34
CA SER A 382 1.04 -23.66 11.20
C SER A 382 2.41 -24.35 11.27
N SER A 383 3.43 -23.81 10.58
CA SER A 383 4.83 -24.22 10.69
C SER A 383 5.68 -23.05 11.15
N ILE A 384 6.70 -23.33 11.96
CA ILE A 384 7.72 -22.36 12.38
C ILE A 384 8.62 -21.91 11.21
N THR A 385 8.68 -22.69 10.12
CA THR A 385 9.37 -22.35 8.86
C THR A 385 8.59 -21.37 7.97
N GLY A 386 7.44 -20.88 8.45
CA GLY A 386 6.63 -19.88 7.78
C GLY A 386 7.25 -18.49 7.81
N VAL A 387 7.16 -17.79 6.69
CA VAL A 387 7.58 -16.40 6.48
C VAL A 387 6.37 -15.55 6.15
N THR A 388 6.26 -14.42 6.84
CA THR A 388 5.19 -13.42 6.64
C THR A 388 5.82 -12.12 6.14
N ASP A 389 5.90 -11.96 4.81
CA ASP A 389 6.57 -10.83 4.17
C ASP A 389 5.78 -9.51 4.28
N CYS A 390 4.44 -9.58 4.25
CA CYS A 390 3.59 -8.40 4.35
C CYS A 390 2.22 -8.68 4.96
N ALA A 391 1.67 -7.65 5.62
CA ALA A 391 0.31 -7.62 6.16
C ALA A 391 -0.43 -6.38 5.68
N HIS A 392 -1.68 -6.54 5.24
CA HIS A 392 -2.51 -5.43 4.76
C HIS A 392 -3.99 -5.63 5.15
N GLN A 393 -4.64 -4.59 5.63
CA GLN A 393 -6.05 -4.61 6.02
C GLN A 393 -6.99 -4.15 4.90
N THR A 394 -8.21 -4.67 4.85
CA THR A 394 -9.24 -4.20 3.91
C THR A 394 -10.65 -4.42 4.42
N GLY A 395 -11.52 -3.40 4.44
CA GLY A 395 -12.98 -3.56 4.61
C GLY A 395 -13.51 -4.38 5.81
N GLY A 396 -12.72 -4.62 6.87
CA GLY A 396 -13.06 -5.54 7.96
C GLY A 396 -12.27 -6.86 7.99
N LEU A 397 -11.23 -6.98 7.16
CA LEU A 397 -10.34 -8.13 7.04
C LEU A 397 -8.88 -7.70 7.27
N LEU A 398 -8.05 -8.64 7.72
CA LEU A 398 -6.60 -8.61 7.62
C LEU A 398 -6.17 -9.70 6.64
N ILE A 399 -5.23 -9.38 5.76
CA ILE A 399 -4.62 -10.30 4.80
C ILE A 399 -3.12 -10.38 5.14
N GLY A 400 -2.63 -11.56 5.48
CA GLY A 400 -1.20 -11.86 5.57
C GLY A 400 -0.72 -12.62 4.34
N SER A 401 0.46 -12.29 3.81
CA SER A 401 1.16 -13.20 2.90
C SER A 401 1.76 -14.37 3.69
N CYS A 402 1.77 -15.54 3.07
CA CYS A 402 2.33 -16.75 3.66
C CYS A 402 3.23 -17.44 2.64
N TYR A 403 4.53 -17.56 2.95
CA TYR A 403 5.47 -18.43 2.25
C TYR A 403 6.12 -19.39 3.25
N ASP A 404 6.07 -20.69 3.03
CA ASP A 404 6.75 -21.67 3.89
C ASP A 404 8.05 -22.14 3.23
N LEU A 405 9.18 -21.92 3.92
CA LEU A 405 10.53 -22.21 3.42
C LEU A 405 10.80 -23.71 3.25
N ALA A 406 10.09 -24.59 3.97
CA ALA A 406 10.40 -26.02 3.99
C ALA A 406 9.78 -26.81 2.83
N ASN A 407 8.63 -26.36 2.32
CA ASN A 407 7.85 -27.04 1.28
C ASN A 407 7.58 -26.14 0.06
N GLY A 408 7.84 -24.84 0.14
CA GLY A 408 7.56 -23.87 -0.91
C GLY A 408 6.07 -23.52 -1.07
N GLU A 409 5.18 -23.99 -0.19
CA GLU A 409 3.76 -23.62 -0.22
C GLU A 409 3.59 -22.12 0.01
N ARG A 410 2.66 -21.55 -0.76
CA ARG A 410 2.39 -20.11 -0.82
C ARG A 410 0.88 -19.90 -0.72
N SER A 411 0.47 -19.03 0.18
CA SER A 411 -0.95 -18.72 0.41
C SER A 411 -1.18 -17.27 0.85
N LEU A 412 -2.46 -16.86 0.84
CA LEU A 412 -2.93 -15.66 1.53
C LEU A 412 -3.86 -16.09 2.66
N ASN A 413 -3.56 -15.69 3.90
CA ASN A 413 -4.41 -15.98 5.04
C ASN A 413 -5.28 -14.79 5.41
N LEU A 414 -6.57 -15.07 5.64
CA LEU A 414 -7.61 -14.07 5.87
C LEU A 414 -8.11 -14.16 7.31
N PHE A 415 -8.15 -13.02 8.00
CA PHE A 415 -8.65 -12.91 9.38
C PHE A 415 -9.73 -11.84 9.45
N ALA A 416 -10.82 -12.09 10.17
CA ALA A 416 -11.87 -11.10 10.44
C ALA A 416 -11.41 -10.09 11.49
N LEU A 417 -11.55 -8.80 11.20
CA LEU A 417 -11.32 -7.68 12.13
C LEU A 417 -12.66 -7.14 12.64
N PRO A 418 -12.77 -6.72 13.92
CA PRO A 418 -11.67 -6.40 14.83
C PRO A 418 -11.08 -7.55 15.68
N GLN A 419 -11.67 -8.75 15.71
CA GLN A 419 -11.26 -9.85 16.61
C GLN A 419 -10.03 -10.66 16.14
N CYS A 420 -9.51 -10.40 14.95
CA CYS A 420 -8.37 -11.10 14.34
C CYS A 420 -8.57 -12.63 14.16
N ARG A 421 -9.83 -13.09 14.02
CA ARG A 421 -10.18 -14.51 13.94
C ARG A 421 -9.97 -15.06 12.52
N TYR A 422 -9.21 -16.15 12.38
CA TYR A 422 -8.97 -16.80 11.08
C TYR A 422 -10.27 -17.21 10.37
N LEU A 423 -10.30 -17.01 9.05
CA LEU A 423 -11.41 -17.33 8.15
C LEU A 423 -11.07 -18.44 7.18
N ALA A 424 -10.00 -18.27 6.40
CA ALA A 424 -9.60 -19.15 5.32
C ALA A 424 -8.17 -18.87 4.84
N SER A 425 -7.59 -19.85 4.14
CA SER A 425 -6.34 -19.77 3.41
C SER A 425 -6.62 -19.88 1.91
N LEU A 426 -6.12 -18.94 1.11
CA LEU A 426 -6.26 -18.97 -0.35
C LEU A 426 -4.99 -19.54 -0.98
N THR A 427 -5.13 -20.62 -1.74
CA THR A 427 -4.03 -21.28 -2.49
C THR A 427 -4.38 -21.44 -3.97
N TRP A 428 -3.40 -21.31 -4.84
CA TRP A 428 -3.57 -21.42 -6.30
C TRP A 428 -2.30 -22.01 -6.94
N PRO A 429 -2.38 -22.58 -8.16
CA PRO A 429 -1.21 -23.11 -8.86
C PRO A 429 -0.18 -22.01 -9.15
N ASP A 430 1.10 -22.38 -9.14
CA ASP A 430 2.24 -21.54 -9.55
C ASP A 430 2.28 -20.16 -8.89
N ALA A 431 1.91 -20.10 -7.61
CA ALA A 431 1.94 -18.88 -6.80
C ALA A 431 3.37 -18.28 -6.67
N PRO A 432 3.58 -16.98 -6.92
CA PRO A 432 4.83 -16.28 -6.63
C PRO A 432 5.01 -15.99 -5.12
N ARG A 433 6.20 -15.61 -4.67
CA ARG A 433 6.37 -14.99 -3.33
C ARG A 433 5.70 -13.62 -3.34
N ILE A 434 4.94 -13.29 -2.27
CA ILE A 434 4.15 -12.06 -2.18
C ILE A 434 4.80 -11.11 -1.19
N ILE A 435 5.43 -10.09 -1.74
CA ILE A 435 6.25 -9.09 -1.05
C ILE A 435 5.44 -7.80 -0.76
N CYS A 436 4.39 -7.55 -1.55
CA CYS A 436 3.49 -6.43 -1.34
C CYS A 436 2.05 -6.74 -1.77
N ILE A 437 1.08 -6.10 -1.11
CA ILE A 437 -0.35 -6.23 -1.40
C ILE A 437 -0.99 -4.83 -1.36
N ALA A 438 -1.84 -4.52 -2.34
CA ALA A 438 -2.77 -3.40 -2.27
C ALA A 438 -4.22 -3.91 -2.43
N THR A 439 -5.14 -3.38 -1.64
CA THR A 439 -6.53 -3.86 -1.56
C THR A 439 -7.53 -2.73 -1.78
N TRP A 440 -8.70 -3.05 -2.32
CA TRP A 440 -9.82 -2.13 -2.40
C TRP A 440 -11.16 -2.86 -2.51
N THR A 441 -12.24 -2.22 -2.06
CA THR A 441 -13.59 -2.69 -2.33
C THR A 441 -14.14 -2.04 -3.59
N THR A 442 -14.94 -2.79 -4.34
CA THR A 442 -15.70 -2.25 -5.46
C THR A 442 -17.01 -1.61 -4.99
N GLY A 443 -17.63 -0.78 -5.82
CA GLY A 443 -18.94 -0.16 -5.51
C GLY A 443 -20.10 -1.16 -5.36
N SER A 444 -19.93 -2.42 -5.77
CA SER A 444 -20.88 -3.53 -5.51
C SER A 444 -20.62 -4.25 -4.19
N GLY A 445 -19.54 -3.92 -3.48
CA GLY A 445 -19.11 -4.59 -2.25
C GLY A 445 -18.17 -5.78 -2.46
N ASP A 446 -17.94 -6.21 -3.70
CA ASP A 446 -16.99 -7.30 -4.01
C ASP A 446 -15.55 -6.84 -3.72
N HIS A 447 -14.74 -7.71 -3.10
CA HIS A 447 -13.33 -7.45 -2.83
C HIS A 447 -12.47 -7.58 -4.09
N ARG A 448 -11.54 -6.64 -4.27
CA ARG A 448 -10.43 -6.75 -5.21
C ARG A 448 -9.12 -6.48 -4.46
N TRP A 449 -8.06 -7.15 -4.89
CA TRP A 449 -6.71 -6.83 -4.46
C TRP A 449 -5.70 -7.20 -5.54
N VAL A 450 -4.47 -6.77 -5.33
CA VAL A 450 -3.34 -7.07 -6.20
C VAL A 450 -2.16 -7.47 -5.33
N THR A 451 -1.51 -8.56 -5.74
CA THR A 451 -0.33 -9.13 -5.08
C THR A 451 0.89 -8.89 -5.97
N GLY A 452 1.96 -8.33 -5.42
CA GLY A 452 3.23 -8.09 -6.10
C GLY A 452 4.41 -8.80 -5.43
N GLY A 453 5.45 -9.05 -6.22
CA GLY A 453 6.65 -9.82 -5.89
C GLY A 453 7.29 -10.29 -7.18
N ASP A 454 7.59 -11.58 -7.31
CA ASP A 454 8.12 -12.19 -8.55
C ASP A 454 7.16 -12.07 -9.75
N SER A 455 5.88 -11.82 -9.48
CA SER A 455 4.84 -11.56 -10.49
C SER A 455 3.72 -10.71 -9.91
N LEU A 456 3.15 -9.85 -10.75
CA LEU A 456 2.02 -9.00 -10.41
C LEU A 456 0.71 -9.70 -10.79
N VAL A 457 -0.18 -9.95 -9.83
CA VAL A 457 -1.45 -10.65 -10.07
C VAL A 457 -2.61 -9.89 -9.44
N VAL A 458 -3.62 -9.57 -10.25
CA VAL A 458 -4.88 -8.97 -9.78
C VAL A 458 -5.91 -10.05 -9.50
N TRP A 459 -6.58 -9.89 -8.37
CA TRP A 459 -7.59 -10.78 -7.84
C TRP A 459 -8.95 -10.11 -7.92
N GLU A 460 -9.91 -10.77 -8.56
CA GLU A 460 -11.29 -10.32 -8.66
C GLU A 460 -12.21 -11.36 -8.02
N GLN A 461 -12.87 -11.00 -6.91
CA GLN A 461 -13.93 -11.81 -6.35
C GLN A 461 -15.08 -11.92 -7.37
N LEU A 462 -15.55 -13.14 -7.60
CA LEU A 462 -16.65 -13.42 -8.52
C LEU A 462 -17.96 -13.53 -7.74
N PRO A 463 -19.07 -12.97 -8.26
CA PRO A 463 -20.39 -13.14 -7.66
C PRO A 463 -20.75 -14.62 -7.46
N SER A 464 -21.26 -14.95 -6.27
CA SER A 464 -21.53 -16.32 -5.83
C SER A 464 -22.56 -17.07 -6.70
N SER A 465 -23.41 -16.34 -7.44
CA SER A 465 -24.36 -16.86 -8.44
C SER A 465 -23.71 -17.33 -9.75
N GLY A 466 -22.42 -17.07 -9.96
CA GLY A 466 -21.71 -17.38 -11.20
C GLY A 466 -21.45 -18.87 -11.41
N LYS A 467 -21.88 -19.39 -12.58
CA LYS A 467 -21.49 -20.72 -13.11
C LYS A 467 -20.00 -20.87 -13.44
N GLN A 468 -19.22 -19.79 -13.35
CA GLN A 468 -17.77 -19.80 -13.52
C GLN A 468 -17.11 -20.66 -12.42
N LYS A 469 -16.03 -21.37 -12.77
CA LYS A 469 -15.08 -21.93 -11.80
C LYS A 469 -14.12 -20.80 -11.39
N GLY A 470 -13.70 -20.76 -10.12
CA GLY A 470 -12.62 -19.89 -9.69
C GLY A 470 -11.26 -20.54 -9.96
N ASP A 471 -10.23 -19.70 -10.12
CA ASP A 471 -8.84 -20.15 -10.33
C ASP A 471 -8.16 -20.49 -8.99
N VAL A 472 -8.68 -19.92 -7.90
CA VAL A 472 -8.21 -20.07 -6.52
C VAL A 472 -8.97 -21.17 -5.80
N THR A 473 -8.25 -21.95 -5.00
CA THR A 473 -8.79 -22.89 -4.01
C THR A 473 -8.82 -22.25 -2.63
N VAL A 474 -9.98 -22.33 -1.96
CA VAL A 474 -10.13 -21.92 -0.56
C VAL A 474 -9.86 -23.15 0.31
N LYS A 475 -8.71 -23.19 0.98
CA LYS A 475 -8.38 -24.14 2.04
C LYS A 475 -8.84 -23.56 3.40
N ARG A 476 -9.10 -24.43 4.37
CA ARG A 476 -9.44 -24.04 5.75
C ARG A 476 -8.60 -24.88 6.70
N ASN A 477 -7.62 -24.26 7.37
CA ASN A 477 -6.73 -24.92 8.32
C ASN A 477 -7.30 -24.83 9.74
N SER A 478 -7.63 -25.98 10.34
CA SER A 478 -8.17 -26.03 11.70
C SER A 478 -7.17 -25.63 12.79
N GLN A 479 -5.86 -25.77 12.55
CA GLN A 479 -4.83 -25.37 13.52
C GLN A 479 -4.84 -23.84 13.73
N LEU A 480 -5.06 -23.07 12.66
CA LEU A 480 -5.22 -21.61 12.71
C LEU A 480 -6.57 -21.15 13.30
N GLU A 481 -7.51 -22.07 13.60
CA GLU A 481 -8.72 -21.74 14.36
C GLU A 481 -8.53 -21.87 15.88
N SER A 482 -7.58 -22.69 16.33
CA SER A 482 -7.25 -22.89 17.74
C SER A 482 -6.25 -21.86 18.28
N CYS A 483 -5.36 -21.31 17.44
CA CYS A 483 -4.40 -20.28 17.84
C CYS A 483 -5.10 -18.93 18.06
N VAL A 484 -5.56 -18.70 19.29
CA VAL A 484 -6.05 -17.41 19.78
C VAL A 484 -4.86 -16.47 20.04
N LEU A 485 -5.12 -15.17 20.17
CA LEU A 485 -4.10 -14.17 20.49
C LEU A 485 -3.43 -14.50 21.82
N GLU A 486 -2.14 -14.87 21.76
CA GLU A 486 -1.28 -15.03 22.92
C GLU A 486 -0.65 -13.67 23.24
N SER A 487 -0.86 -13.17 24.46
CA SER A 487 -0.21 -11.96 24.96
C SER A 487 1.11 -12.34 25.61
N ASP A 488 2.22 -11.75 25.15
CA ASP A 488 3.54 -11.97 25.73
C ASP A 488 3.59 -11.35 27.14
N GLY A 489 3.30 -12.18 28.14
CA GLY A 489 3.24 -11.84 29.56
C GLY A 489 4.35 -12.47 30.41
N ASP A 490 5.21 -13.27 29.79
CA ASP A 490 6.40 -13.90 30.35
C ASP A 490 7.58 -13.72 29.36
N THR A 491 8.80 -13.72 29.87
CA THR A 491 10.01 -13.54 29.05
C THR A 491 10.39 -14.83 28.33
N GLU A 492 10.37 -14.82 27.00
CA GLU A 492 11.05 -15.82 26.18
C GLU A 492 12.56 -15.55 26.23
N ASP A 493 13.22 -16.09 27.25
CA ASP A 493 14.67 -16.24 27.28
C ASP A 493 15.05 -17.29 26.20
N GLU A 494 15.43 -16.83 24.99
CA GLU A 494 16.06 -17.72 24.00
C GLU A 494 17.47 -18.09 24.52
N GLU A 495 17.64 -19.36 24.93
CA GLU A 495 18.93 -19.90 25.39
C GLU A 495 19.93 -19.96 24.23
N ASP A 496 20.71 -18.88 24.04
CA ASP A 496 21.93 -18.89 23.23
C ASP A 496 22.88 -19.97 23.80
N SER A 497 23.05 -21.07 23.05
CA SER A 497 23.92 -22.16 23.47
C SER A 497 25.39 -21.80 23.26
N ASP A 498 26.10 -21.49 24.35
CA ASP A 498 27.54 -21.27 24.39
C ASP A 498 28.32 -22.46 23.77
N ASP A 499 28.75 -22.34 22.52
CA ASP A 499 29.78 -23.21 21.93
C ASP A 499 31.16 -22.58 22.19
N SER A 500 31.92 -23.21 23.09
CA SER A 500 33.09 -22.61 23.74
C SER A 500 34.34 -22.48 22.84
N ASN A 501 35.15 -21.46 23.10
CA ASN A 501 36.47 -21.21 22.49
C ASN A 501 37.34 -22.48 22.29
N GLU A 502 37.96 -22.58 21.11
CA GLU A 502 39.39 -22.94 21.03
C GLU A 502 40.15 -21.78 20.38
N GLU A 503 41.21 -21.31 21.05
CA GLU A 503 42.07 -20.20 20.61
C GLU A 503 43.16 -20.71 19.66
N ILE A 504 43.40 -20.01 18.54
CA ILE A 504 44.62 -20.16 17.75
C ILE A 504 45.14 -18.75 17.40
N ASP A 505 46.24 -18.37 18.03
CA ASP A 505 46.92 -17.08 17.81
C ASP A 505 47.52 -16.96 16.40
N GLY A 506 47.56 -15.73 15.88
CA GLY A 506 48.11 -15.44 14.55
C GLY A 506 48.26 -13.94 14.27
N GLU A 507 49.23 -13.28 14.91
CA GLU A 507 49.58 -11.89 14.62
C GLU A 507 50.22 -11.75 13.22
N CYS A 508 49.74 -10.78 12.41
CA CYS A 508 50.58 -9.68 11.87
C CYS A 508 49.80 -8.71 10.94
N ASP A 509 50.01 -7.41 11.19
CA ASP A 509 50.17 -6.31 10.22
C ASP A 509 49.22 -6.15 9.00
N GLY A 510 48.17 -5.36 9.21
CA GLY A 510 48.17 -3.96 8.75
C GLY A 510 48.04 -3.62 7.25
N ALA A 511 46.88 -3.07 6.87
CA ALA A 511 46.75 -2.07 5.82
C ALA A 511 45.50 -1.19 6.05
N GLU A 512 45.61 0.12 5.86
CA GLU A 512 44.45 1.01 5.67
C GLU A 512 44.02 0.97 4.19
N ASP A 513 42.73 0.83 3.91
CA ASP A 513 42.15 1.49 2.72
C ASP A 513 40.66 1.81 2.92
N SER A 514 40.18 2.82 2.21
CA SER A 514 38.84 3.40 2.31
C SER A 514 37.94 2.92 1.16
N GLY A 515 36.74 2.41 1.47
CA GLY A 515 35.87 1.84 0.44
C GLY A 515 34.43 1.63 0.89
N SER A 516 33.65 2.71 0.98
CA SER A 516 32.20 2.61 1.20
C SER A 516 31.49 2.15 -0.08
N GLY A 517 31.03 0.89 -0.12
CA GLY A 517 30.29 0.39 -1.28
C GLY A 517 29.72 -1.03 -1.15
N SER A 518 28.45 -1.18 -1.55
CA SER A 518 27.75 -2.44 -1.85
C SER A 518 27.50 -3.43 -0.69
N TRP A 519 26.32 -3.32 -0.07
CA TRP A 519 25.71 -4.41 0.73
C TRP A 519 24.51 -5.09 0.06
N TRP A 520 24.13 -4.71 -1.17
CA TRP A 520 23.03 -5.35 -1.92
C TRP A 520 23.49 -6.47 -2.87
N ARG A 521 24.36 -7.37 -2.38
CA ARG A 521 24.79 -8.60 -3.07
C ARG A 521 24.86 -9.78 -2.10
N CYS A 522 23.77 -10.56 -2.02
CA CYS A 522 23.73 -12.05 -2.00
C CYS A 522 22.42 -12.60 -1.38
N ALA A 523 21.33 -12.58 -2.15
CA ALA A 523 20.11 -13.40 -1.97
C ALA A 523 19.19 -13.14 -3.18
N LEU A 524 18.56 -14.11 -3.85
CA LEU A 524 18.69 -15.58 -3.81
C LEU A 524 19.00 -16.15 -5.21
N GLN A 525 19.37 -17.43 -5.26
CA GLN A 525 19.19 -18.33 -6.40
C GLN A 525 18.18 -19.42 -5.99
#